data_AF-A0A9D6F091-F1
#
_entry.id   AF-A0A9D6F091-F1
#
_cell.length_a   1.000
_cell.length_b   1.000
_cell.length_c   1.000
_cell.angle_alpha   90.00
_cell.angle_beta   90.00
_cell.angle_gamma   90.00
#
_symmetry.space_group_name_H-M   'P 1'
#
loop_
_entity.id
_entity.type
_entity.pdbx_description
1 polymer ?
#
loop_
_entity_poly.entity_id
_entity_poly.type
_entity_poly.pdbx_seq_one_letter_code
_entity_poly.pdbx_strand_id
1 'polypeptide(L)'
;MMGITRWRWVLGLMLPLVSMVWVAGCYNTPVNVSGYSQGPAPLREPGPGSEDCSYEDSLQGQKVFQMYCASCHNARTLSERPFSNYQNVAQHMRVRANLTGKEYAVLIAWMRRWHDVPPPGQGEAPSPKRFFFSQPVGELKDQKAKSAPDPVAGPRAGANSELSPGQPFPGFSPREAR
;
A
#
# COMPACT_ATOMS: atom_id res chain seq x y z
N MET A 1 4.62 64.15 4.99
CA MET A 1 4.14 63.28 3.88
C MET A 1 5.27 62.77 2.95
N MET A 2 6.54 62.72 3.37
CA MET A 2 7.67 62.31 2.51
C MET A 2 8.11 60.83 2.66
N GLY A 3 7.51 60.05 3.56
CA GLY A 3 7.94 58.67 3.85
C GLY A 3 7.41 57.60 2.88
N ILE A 4 6.28 57.85 2.22
CA ILE A 4 5.53 56.80 1.51
C ILE A 4 6.15 56.46 0.15
N THR A 5 6.80 57.42 -0.51
CA THR A 5 7.42 57.20 -1.82
C THR A 5 8.63 56.28 -1.74
N ARG A 6 9.47 56.40 -0.70
CA ARG A 6 10.66 55.53 -0.54
C ARG A 6 10.32 54.05 -0.36
N TRP A 7 9.20 53.74 0.31
CA TRP A 7 8.78 52.36 0.54
C TRP A 7 8.36 51.65 -0.75
N ARG A 8 7.72 52.36 -1.69
CA ARG A 8 7.27 51.78 -2.97
C ARG A 8 8.44 51.33 -3.85
N TRP A 9 9.56 52.05 -3.81
CA TRP A 9 10.79 51.68 -4.53
C TRP A 9 11.46 50.43 -3.94
N VAL A 10 11.49 50.32 -2.61
CA VAL A 10 12.07 49.15 -1.93
C VAL A 10 11.25 47.89 -2.22
N LEU A 11 9.91 47.97 -2.17
CA LEU A 11 9.04 46.83 -2.50
C LEU A 11 9.16 46.40 -3.97
N GLY A 12 9.27 47.36 -4.91
CA GLY A 12 9.42 47.07 -6.33
C GLY A 12 10.71 46.32 -6.68
N LEU A 13 11.80 46.55 -5.93
CA LEU A 13 13.07 45.85 -6.10
C LEU A 13 13.14 44.49 -5.39
N MET A 14 12.46 44.33 -4.25
CA MET A 14 12.52 43.08 -3.48
C MET A 14 11.68 41.95 -4.08
N LEU A 15 10.53 42.26 -4.68
CA LEU A 15 9.66 41.27 -5.34
C LEU A 15 10.35 40.43 -6.43
N PRO A 16 11.07 41.02 -7.42
CA PRO A 16 11.74 40.24 -8.45
C PRO A 16 12.90 39.41 -7.87
N LEU A 17 13.63 39.93 -6.88
CA LEU A 17 14.71 39.18 -6.22
C LEU A 17 14.20 37.95 -5.48
N VAL A 18 13.11 38.08 -4.72
CA VAL A 18 12.48 36.95 -4.03
C VAL A 18 11.96 35.91 -5.03
N SER A 19 11.31 36.36 -6.12
CA SER A 19 10.85 35.46 -7.18
C SER A 19 12.00 34.70 -7.85
N MET A 20 13.11 35.37 -8.12
CA MET A 20 14.30 34.76 -8.75
C MET A 20 14.93 33.71 -7.85
N VAL A 21 15.02 33.95 -6.53
CA VAL A 21 15.52 32.97 -5.55
C VAL A 21 14.61 31.74 -5.49
N TRP A 22 13.29 31.93 -5.54
CA TRP A 22 12.33 30.84 -5.52
C TRP A 22 12.44 29.95 -6.76
N VAL A 23 12.52 30.55 -7.95
CA VAL A 23 12.71 29.81 -9.20
C VAL A 23 14.05 29.08 -9.19
N ALA A 24 15.14 29.75 -8.80
CA ALA A 24 16.47 29.13 -8.73
C ALA A 24 16.51 27.96 -7.72
N GLY A 25 15.82 28.08 -6.59
CA GLY A 25 15.75 27.02 -5.57
C GLY A 25 15.08 25.74 -6.06
N CYS A 26 14.06 25.84 -6.92
CA CYS A 26 13.41 24.66 -7.50
C CYS A 26 14.28 23.92 -8.53
N TYR A 27 15.11 24.64 -9.29
CA TYR A 27 16.05 24.03 -10.25
C TYR A 27 17.32 23.47 -9.61
N ASN A 28 17.64 23.88 -8.38
CA ASN A 28 18.86 23.46 -7.67
C ASN A 28 18.58 22.45 -6.54
N THR A 29 17.50 21.65 -6.65
CA THR A 29 17.47 20.41 -5.88
C THR A 29 18.52 19.49 -6.50
N PRO A 30 19.60 19.12 -5.80
CA PRO A 30 20.61 18.26 -6.38
C PRO A 30 19.92 16.94 -6.72
N VAL A 31 19.74 16.68 -8.02
CA VAL A 31 19.32 15.37 -8.50
C VAL A 31 20.41 14.44 -8.00
N ASN A 32 20.05 13.58 -7.04
CA ASN A 32 20.98 12.60 -6.53
C ASN A 32 21.26 11.63 -7.69
N VAL A 33 22.37 11.88 -8.37
CA VAL A 33 22.96 11.05 -9.43
C VAL A 33 24.12 10.22 -8.88
N SER A 34 24.26 10.15 -7.56
CA SER A 34 25.31 9.33 -6.96
C SER A 34 25.14 7.88 -7.44
N GLY A 35 26.26 7.18 -7.59
CA GLY A 35 26.25 5.75 -7.86
C GLY A 35 25.46 4.96 -6.80
N TYR A 36 25.15 5.53 -5.63
CA TYR A 36 24.25 4.94 -4.65
C TYR A 36 22.76 5.03 -5.05
N SER A 37 22.37 6.12 -5.72
CA SER A 37 21.00 6.34 -6.21
C SER A 37 20.70 5.67 -7.55
N GLN A 38 21.74 5.44 -8.36
CA GLN A 38 21.66 4.77 -9.68
C GLN A 38 22.21 3.33 -9.68
N GLY A 39 23.05 2.98 -8.70
CA GLY A 39 23.67 1.68 -8.62
C GLY A 39 22.74 0.62 -8.02
N PRO A 40 23.16 -0.65 -8.11
CA PRO A 40 22.52 -1.71 -7.34
C PRO A 40 22.53 -1.30 -5.86
N ALA A 41 21.43 -1.55 -5.14
CA ALA A 41 21.41 -1.31 -3.69
C ALA A 41 22.60 -2.02 -3.04
N PRO A 42 23.02 -1.59 -1.84
CA PRO A 42 23.99 -2.33 -1.04
C PRO A 42 23.65 -3.81 -1.11
N LEU A 43 24.60 -4.58 -1.66
CA LEU A 43 24.42 -5.98 -2.02
C LEU A 43 23.79 -6.68 -0.82
N ARG A 44 22.53 -7.10 -0.93
CA ARG A 44 22.05 -8.18 -0.06
C ARG A 44 23.04 -9.30 -0.32
N GLU A 45 23.75 -9.73 0.72
CA GLU A 45 24.56 -10.93 0.60
C GLU A 45 23.65 -12.00 -0.02
N PRO A 46 23.99 -12.53 -1.20
CA PRO A 46 23.18 -13.56 -1.82
C PRO A 46 23.07 -14.67 -0.77
N GLY A 47 21.84 -14.99 -0.38
CA GLY A 47 21.60 -16.17 0.42
C GLY A 47 22.31 -17.35 -0.26
N PRO A 48 22.91 -18.27 0.50
CA PRO A 48 23.79 -19.29 -0.08
C PRO A 48 23.03 -20.10 -1.14
N GLY A 49 23.30 -19.83 -2.43
CA GLY A 49 22.74 -20.63 -3.52
C GLY A 49 22.31 -19.98 -4.84
N SER A 50 22.61 -18.72 -5.19
CA SER A 50 22.23 -18.23 -6.53
C SER A 50 23.37 -17.49 -7.26
N GLU A 51 24.11 -18.22 -8.09
CA GLU A 51 25.03 -17.71 -9.12
C GLU A 51 24.28 -17.34 -10.42
N ASP A 52 23.09 -16.76 -10.33
CA ASP A 52 22.27 -16.55 -11.52
C ASP A 52 22.04 -15.05 -11.74
N CYS A 53 22.60 -14.53 -12.83
CA CYS A 53 22.43 -13.16 -13.30
C CYS A 53 20.98 -12.85 -13.74
N SER A 54 20.02 -13.75 -13.46
CA SER A 54 18.63 -13.77 -13.91
C SER A 54 17.60 -13.35 -12.83
N TYR A 55 18.02 -13.17 -11.57
CA TYR A 55 17.08 -12.86 -10.48
C TYR A 55 16.33 -11.54 -10.72
N GLU A 56 17.03 -10.52 -11.21
CA GLU A 56 16.46 -9.19 -11.48
C GLU A 56 15.51 -9.18 -12.71
N ASP A 57 15.75 -10.04 -13.71
CA ASP A 57 14.90 -10.17 -14.91
C ASP A 57 13.61 -10.98 -14.66
N SER A 58 13.59 -11.79 -13.60
CA SER A 58 12.41 -12.55 -13.16
C SER A 58 11.58 -11.85 -12.07
N LEU A 59 11.95 -10.61 -11.70
CA LEU A 59 11.21 -9.83 -10.70
C LEU A 59 9.81 -9.48 -11.21
N GLN A 60 8.83 -10.26 -10.76
CA GLN A 60 7.44 -9.86 -10.84
C GLN A 60 7.21 -8.76 -9.79
N GLY A 61 6.71 -7.59 -10.19
CA GLY A 61 6.45 -6.47 -9.27
C GLY A 61 5.54 -6.84 -8.10
N GLN A 62 4.64 -7.81 -8.28
CA GLN A 62 3.85 -8.41 -7.19
C GLN A 62 4.72 -9.10 -6.12
N LYS A 63 5.76 -9.83 -6.53
CA LYS A 63 6.68 -10.51 -5.61
C LYS A 63 7.51 -9.49 -4.82
N VAL A 64 7.98 -8.43 -5.47
CA VAL A 64 8.64 -7.29 -4.80
C VAL A 64 7.69 -6.67 -3.77
N PHE A 65 6.44 -6.40 -4.16
CA PHE A 65 5.44 -5.85 -3.26
C PHE A 65 5.20 -6.75 -2.04
N GLN A 66 5.00 -8.06 -2.24
CA GLN A 66 4.82 -8.98 -1.12
C GLN A 66 6.06 -9.06 -0.24
N MET A 67 7.25 -9.17 -0.82
CA MET A 67 8.50 -9.29 -0.07
C MET A 67 8.74 -8.07 0.83
N TYR A 68 8.52 -6.86 0.30
CA TYR A 68 8.86 -5.62 0.99
C TYR A 68 7.71 -5.05 1.83
N CYS A 69 6.47 -5.13 1.35
CA CYS A 69 5.33 -4.57 2.06
C CYS A 69 4.74 -5.54 3.08
N ALA A 70 4.97 -6.86 2.94
CA ALA A 70 4.51 -7.86 3.91
C ALA A 70 5.56 -8.20 4.99
N SER A 71 6.80 -7.71 4.88
CA SER A 71 7.88 -8.11 5.79
C SER A 71 7.70 -7.58 7.22
N CYS A 72 7.07 -6.42 7.37
CA CYS A 72 6.94 -5.74 8.68
C CYS A 72 5.49 -5.65 9.17
N HIS A 73 4.52 -5.74 8.27
CA HIS A 73 3.09 -5.74 8.56
C HIS A 73 2.34 -6.38 7.39
N ASN A 74 1.04 -6.63 7.51
CA ASN A 74 0.26 -7.11 6.36
C ASN A 74 0.32 -6.11 5.21
N ALA A 75 0.63 -6.59 4.01
CA ALA A 75 0.60 -5.75 2.82
C ALA A 75 -0.84 -5.32 2.55
N ARG A 76 -1.08 -4.00 2.51
CA ARG A 76 -2.40 -3.44 2.21
C ARG A 76 -2.81 -3.77 0.78
N THR A 77 -4.11 -3.82 0.54
CA THR A 77 -4.61 -3.98 -0.83
C THR A 77 -4.30 -2.72 -1.65
N LEU A 78 -3.99 -2.85 -2.94
CA LEU A 78 -3.64 -1.69 -3.78
C LEU A 78 -4.83 -0.76 -4.03
N SER A 79 -6.07 -1.22 -3.85
CA SER A 79 -7.27 -0.41 -4.02
C SER A 79 -7.55 0.57 -2.86
N GLU A 80 -6.87 0.43 -1.72
CA GLU A 80 -7.14 1.25 -0.52
C GLU A 80 -6.69 2.71 -0.63
N ARG A 81 -5.69 3.01 -1.47
CA ARG A 81 -5.10 4.35 -1.58
C ARG A 81 -4.84 4.70 -3.06
N PRO A 82 -4.76 5.99 -3.42
CA PRO A 82 -4.31 6.37 -4.77
C PRO A 82 -2.83 6.02 -4.98
N PHE A 83 -2.45 5.80 -6.24
CA PHE A 83 -1.09 5.48 -6.66
C PHE A 83 -0.01 6.43 -6.09
N SER A 84 -0.30 7.73 -6.00
CA SER A 84 0.64 8.72 -5.46
C SER A 84 1.08 8.43 -4.02
N ASN A 85 0.21 7.86 -3.19
CA ASN A 85 0.57 7.45 -1.83
C ASN A 85 1.55 6.27 -1.85
N TYR A 86 1.29 5.26 -2.68
CA TYR A 86 2.21 4.12 -2.82
C TYR A 86 3.56 4.54 -3.42
N GLN A 87 3.57 5.51 -4.34
CA GLN A 87 4.80 6.05 -4.89
C GLN A 87 5.65 6.74 -3.81
N ASN A 88 5.04 7.54 -2.93
CA ASN A 88 5.74 8.17 -1.80
C ASN A 88 6.28 7.15 -0.80
N VAL A 89 5.50 6.11 -0.49
CA VAL A 89 5.94 5.01 0.38
C VAL A 89 7.10 4.23 -0.24
N ALA A 90 6.99 3.83 -1.51
CA ALA A 90 8.06 3.12 -2.21
C ALA A 90 9.35 3.95 -2.28
N GLN A 91 9.26 5.27 -2.44
CA GLN A 91 10.41 6.17 -2.40
C GLN A 91 11.06 6.18 -1.01
N HIS A 92 10.26 6.20 0.06
CA HIS A 92 10.76 6.08 1.43
C HIS A 92 11.43 4.72 1.69
N MET A 93 10.88 3.64 1.10
CA MET A 93 11.42 2.29 1.22
C MET A 93 12.80 2.11 0.56
N ARG A 94 13.15 2.92 -0.46
CA ARG A 94 14.52 2.93 -1.00
C ARG A 94 15.57 3.23 0.06
N VAL A 95 15.25 4.10 1.00
CA VAL A 95 16.18 4.50 2.07
C VAL A 95 16.05 3.60 3.30
N ARG A 96 14.83 3.18 3.65
CA ARG A 96 14.57 2.48 4.92
C ARG A 96 14.55 0.96 4.83
N ALA A 97 14.22 0.43 3.66
CA ALA A 97 14.12 -1.01 3.42
C ALA A 97 15.18 -1.52 2.44
N ASN A 98 16.12 -0.66 2.02
CA ASN A 98 17.14 -0.96 1.01
C ASN A 98 16.54 -1.46 -0.32
N LEU A 99 15.37 -0.94 -0.72
CA LEU A 99 14.75 -1.25 -2.01
C LEU A 99 15.64 -0.72 -3.14
N THR A 100 16.08 -1.61 -4.03
CA THR A 100 17.01 -1.23 -5.12
C THR A 100 16.33 -0.33 -6.14
N GLY A 101 17.13 0.42 -6.92
CA GLY A 101 16.59 1.23 -8.00
C GLY A 101 15.81 0.40 -9.04
N LYS A 102 16.28 -0.83 -9.33
CA LYS A 102 15.62 -1.76 -10.25
C LYS A 102 14.32 -2.31 -9.66
N GLU A 103 14.35 -2.79 -8.42
CA GLU A 103 13.17 -3.27 -7.70
C GLU A 103 12.10 -2.18 -7.57
N TYR A 104 12.53 -0.94 -7.28
CA TYR A 104 11.65 0.22 -7.26
C TYR A 104 10.98 0.46 -8.61
N ALA A 105 11.74 0.44 -9.72
CA ALA A 105 11.18 0.66 -11.04
C ALA A 105 10.14 -0.42 -11.41
N VAL A 106 10.45 -1.69 -11.13
CA VAL A 106 9.54 -2.82 -11.35
C VAL A 106 8.28 -2.72 -10.47
N LEU A 107 8.46 -2.39 -9.19
CA LEU A 107 7.37 -2.22 -8.24
C LEU A 107 6.42 -1.08 -8.67
N ILE A 108 6.98 0.07 -9.04
CA ILE A 108 6.22 1.24 -9.51
C ILE A 108 5.47 0.94 -10.79
N ALA A 109 6.10 0.28 -11.77
CA ALA A 109 5.46 -0.10 -13.02
C ALA A 109 4.28 -1.05 -12.79
N TRP A 110 4.44 -2.01 -11.88
CA TRP A 110 3.37 -2.95 -11.50
C TRP A 110 2.22 -2.24 -10.76
N MET A 111 2.51 -1.40 -9.77
CA MET A 111 1.47 -0.65 -9.03
C MET A 111 0.71 0.31 -9.96
N ARG A 112 1.41 1.00 -10.87
CA ARG A 112 0.79 1.89 -11.85
C ARG A 112 -0.20 1.13 -12.75
N ARG A 113 0.21 -0.02 -13.30
CA ARG A 113 -0.67 -0.88 -14.10
C ARG A 113 -1.96 -1.26 -13.35
N TRP A 114 -1.85 -1.47 -12.03
CA TRP A 114 -2.99 -1.81 -11.20
C TRP A 114 -3.97 -0.64 -11.00
N HIS A 115 -3.46 0.60 -10.96
CA HIS A 115 -4.29 1.81 -10.82
C HIS A 115 -4.83 2.35 -12.14
N ASP A 116 -4.15 2.07 -13.25
CA ASP A 116 -4.57 2.48 -14.59
C ASP A 116 -5.62 1.53 -15.19
N VAL A 117 -6.13 0.55 -14.42
CA VAL A 117 -7.23 -0.31 -14.85
C VAL A 117 -8.45 0.60 -15.08
N PRO A 118 -8.95 0.73 -16.32
CA PRO A 118 -10.12 1.56 -16.57
C PRO A 118 -11.27 1.05 -15.70
N PRO A 119 -12.14 1.94 -15.18
CA PRO A 119 -13.37 1.50 -14.53
C PRO A 119 -14.06 0.50 -15.46
N PRO A 120 -14.56 -0.64 -14.94
CA PRO A 120 -15.24 -1.62 -15.77
C PRO A 120 -16.27 -0.86 -16.60
N GLY A 121 -16.13 -0.95 -17.93
CA GLY A 121 -16.88 -0.12 -18.85
C GLY A 121 -18.36 -0.23 -18.52
N GLN A 122 -19.03 0.90 -18.28
CA GLN A 122 -20.45 0.96 -17.91
C GLN A 122 -21.40 0.37 -18.97
N GLY A 123 -20.88 -0.21 -20.05
CA GLY A 123 -21.61 -0.58 -21.26
C GLY A 123 -21.71 -2.07 -21.55
N GLU A 124 -21.01 -2.96 -20.83
CA GLU A 124 -21.34 -4.39 -20.95
C GLU A 124 -22.56 -4.67 -20.09
N ALA A 125 -23.74 -4.56 -20.72
CA ALA A 125 -24.97 -5.10 -20.17
C ALA A 125 -24.63 -6.50 -19.63
N PRO A 126 -24.86 -6.77 -18.33
CA PRO A 126 -24.38 -7.98 -17.70
C PRO A 126 -24.81 -9.14 -18.59
N SER A 127 -23.83 -9.87 -19.16
CA SER A 127 -24.09 -11.05 -19.99
C SER A 127 -25.24 -11.78 -19.32
N PRO A 128 -26.41 -11.95 -19.98
CA PRO A 128 -27.63 -12.41 -19.34
C PRO A 128 -27.23 -13.60 -18.50
N LYS A 129 -27.28 -13.42 -17.17
CA LYS A 129 -26.80 -14.40 -16.21
C LYS A 129 -27.54 -15.66 -16.62
N ARG A 130 -26.85 -16.59 -17.31
CA ARG A 130 -27.44 -17.86 -17.66
C ARG A 130 -27.63 -18.46 -16.28
N PHE A 131 -28.83 -18.30 -15.75
CA PHE A 131 -29.28 -18.99 -14.58
C PHE A 131 -29.24 -20.46 -15.00
N PHE A 132 -28.07 -21.08 -14.86
CA PHE A 132 -27.92 -22.52 -14.89
C PHE A 132 -28.59 -23.03 -13.60
N PHE A 133 -29.91 -22.90 -13.54
CA PHE A 133 -30.78 -23.74 -12.71
C PHE A 133 -30.80 -25.10 -13.40
N SER A 134 -29.69 -25.82 -13.26
CA SER A 134 -29.62 -27.23 -13.64
C SER A 134 -28.84 -28.00 -12.58
N GLN A 135 -29.08 -27.69 -11.31
CA GLN A 135 -29.05 -28.75 -10.32
C GLN A 135 -30.43 -29.41 -10.33
N PRO A 136 -30.59 -30.59 -10.96
CA PRO A 136 -31.68 -31.45 -10.55
C PRO A 136 -31.45 -31.79 -9.09
N VAL A 137 -32.40 -31.44 -8.23
CA VAL A 137 -32.43 -31.84 -6.81
C VAL A 137 -32.74 -33.34 -6.78
N GLY A 138 -31.77 -34.17 -7.18
CA GLY A 138 -31.91 -35.63 -7.31
C GLY A 138 -31.86 -36.36 -5.97
N GLU A 139 -31.33 -35.74 -4.91
CA GLU A 139 -30.95 -36.44 -3.68
C GLU A 139 -31.83 -36.13 -2.46
N LEU A 140 -32.96 -35.42 -2.64
CA LEU A 140 -33.92 -35.19 -1.54
C LEU A 140 -34.99 -36.29 -1.41
N LYS A 141 -34.75 -37.52 -1.90
CA LYS A 141 -35.72 -38.63 -1.83
C LYS A 141 -35.35 -39.79 -0.90
N ASP A 142 -34.12 -39.84 -0.37
CA ASP A 142 -33.71 -40.93 0.51
C ASP A 142 -33.78 -40.62 2.01
N GLN A 143 -34.52 -39.58 2.41
CA GLN A 143 -35.09 -39.51 3.77
C GLN A 143 -36.23 -40.54 3.90
N LYS A 144 -35.87 -41.82 3.76
CA LYS A 144 -36.66 -42.93 4.26
C LYS A 144 -36.47 -42.94 5.77
N ALA A 145 -37.52 -42.53 6.46
CA ALA A 145 -37.70 -42.58 7.90
C ALA A 145 -37.00 -43.80 8.54
N LYS A 146 -35.97 -43.53 9.34
CA LYS A 146 -35.52 -44.47 10.36
C LYS A 146 -35.71 -43.79 11.70
N SER A 147 -36.69 -44.34 12.41
CA SER A 147 -37.22 -43.99 13.71
C SER A 147 -36.19 -43.45 14.68
N ALA A 148 -36.56 -42.33 15.32
CA ALA A 148 -35.87 -41.80 16.50
C ALA A 148 -35.96 -42.79 17.67
N PRO A 149 -34.86 -43.01 18.43
CA PRO A 149 -34.94 -43.26 19.85
C PRO A 149 -34.79 -41.94 20.63
N ASP A 150 -35.55 -41.83 21.72
CA ASP A 150 -35.69 -40.66 22.59
C ASP A 150 -34.36 -40.03 23.04
N PRO A 151 -34.23 -38.69 23.03
CA PRO A 151 -33.12 -38.03 23.69
C PRO A 151 -33.30 -38.09 25.21
N VAL A 152 -32.42 -38.86 25.87
CA VAL A 152 -32.20 -38.82 27.31
C VAL A 152 -31.87 -37.38 27.72
N ALA A 153 -32.68 -36.83 28.63
CA ALA A 153 -32.45 -35.55 29.27
C ALA A 153 -31.20 -35.63 30.16
N GLY A 154 -30.10 -35.04 29.69
CA GLY A 154 -28.91 -34.76 30.48
C GLY A 154 -28.78 -33.26 30.76
N PRO A 155 -28.37 -32.83 31.98
CA PRO A 155 -28.22 -31.42 32.31
C PRO A 155 -26.98 -30.85 31.64
N ARG A 156 -27.17 -29.85 30.77
CA ARG A 156 -26.07 -29.12 30.13
C ARG A 156 -25.58 -28.03 31.08
N ALA A 157 -24.43 -28.28 31.71
CA ALA A 157 -23.69 -27.30 32.49
C ALA A 157 -22.92 -26.33 31.58
N GLY A 158 -22.83 -25.07 31.98
CA GLY A 158 -21.73 -24.17 31.61
C GLY A 158 -21.97 -23.24 30.42
N ALA A 159 -22.87 -22.26 30.57
CA ALA A 159 -22.79 -21.01 29.83
C ALA A 159 -21.87 -20.05 30.62
N ASN A 160 -20.58 -20.05 30.28
CA ASN A 160 -19.62 -19.13 30.88
C ASN A 160 -19.71 -17.81 30.12
N SER A 161 -20.45 -16.88 30.71
CA SER A 161 -20.49 -15.48 30.33
C SER A 161 -19.22 -14.81 30.84
N GLU A 162 -18.15 -14.76 30.05
CA GLU A 162 -16.97 -13.96 30.39
C GLU A 162 -17.01 -12.65 29.59
N LEU A 163 -17.76 -11.70 30.15
CA LEU A 163 -17.50 -10.28 29.95
C LEU A 163 -16.10 -9.99 30.50
N SER A 164 -15.21 -9.47 29.65
CA SER A 164 -13.95 -8.88 30.10
C SER A 164 -14.04 -7.36 29.96
N PRO A 165 -14.27 -6.59 31.04
CA PRO A 165 -14.16 -5.15 31.03
C PRO A 165 -12.75 -4.76 31.50
N GLY A 166 -11.90 -4.28 30.59
CA GLY A 166 -10.62 -3.69 30.99
C GLY A 166 -9.53 -3.72 29.94
N GLN A 167 -9.62 -2.86 28.94
CA GLN A 167 -8.40 -2.30 28.34
C GLN A 167 -8.35 -0.80 28.60
N PRO A 168 -7.35 -0.31 29.37
CA PRO A 168 -7.09 1.11 29.47
C PRO A 168 -6.50 1.65 28.16
N PHE A 169 -6.94 2.84 27.79
CA PHE A 169 -6.43 3.58 26.64
C PHE A 169 -4.91 3.82 26.77
N PRO A 170 -4.11 3.59 25.71
CA PRO A 170 -2.70 3.97 25.72
C PRO A 170 -2.58 5.49 25.79
N GLY A 171 -1.89 5.94 26.84
CA GLY A 171 -1.73 7.34 27.20
C GLY A 171 -0.98 8.16 26.17
N PHE A 172 -1.40 9.42 26.08
CA PHE A 172 -0.63 10.50 25.49
C PHE A 172 0.63 10.75 26.32
N SER A 173 1.81 10.53 25.75
CA SER A 173 3.03 11.14 26.26
C SER A 173 3.14 12.58 25.75
N PRO A 174 3.45 13.57 26.61
CA PRO A 174 3.76 14.92 26.18
C PRO A 174 5.07 14.93 25.41
N ARG A 175 5.05 15.61 24.27
CA ARG A 175 6.21 15.86 23.41
C ARG A 175 7.11 16.89 24.11
N GLU A 176 8.25 16.45 24.64
CA GLU A 176 9.29 17.37 25.10
C GLU A 176 9.79 18.22 23.93
N ALA A 177 9.80 19.53 24.15
CA ALA A 177 10.38 20.51 23.26
C ALA A 177 11.90 20.48 23.38
N ARG A 178 12.59 20.36 22.23
CA ARG A 178 13.95 20.85 22.02
C ARG A 178 14.09 21.33 20.59
#